data_AF-A0A699RVE3-F1
#
_entry.id   AF-A0A699RVE3-F1
#
_cell.length_a   1.000
_cell.length_b   1.000
_cell.length_c   1.000
_cell.angle_alpha   90.00
_cell.angle_beta   90.00
_cell.angle_gamma   90.00
#
_symmetry.space_group_name_H-M   'P 1'
#
loop_
_entity.id
_entity.type
_entity.pdbx_description
1 polymer ?
#
loop_
_entity_poly.entity_id
_entity_poly.type
_entity_poly.pdbx_seq_one_letter_code
_entity_poly.pdbx_strand_id
1 'polypeptide(L)' 'MIAGIKVKFRIDEDNVLWKDTRLVVPNDASLREALLTEAHSSPFSVHPGSTKMYHDLKQHFCWSGMKRDVATFVS' A
#
# COMPACT_ATOMS: atom_id res chain seq x y z
N MET A 1 -6.27 10.53 -29.07
CA MET A 1 -6.67 11.21 -27.82
C MET A 1 -6.23 10.35 -26.65
N ILE A 2 -5.15 10.73 -25.96
CA ILE A 2 -4.73 10.06 -24.73
C ILE A 2 -5.70 10.52 -23.65
N ALA A 3 -6.63 9.64 -23.25
CA ALA A 3 -7.51 9.91 -22.12
C ALA A 3 -6.62 10.13 -20.89
N GLY A 4 -6.58 11.37 -20.39
CA GLY A 4 -5.87 11.70 -19.17
C GLY A 4 -6.41 10.81 -18.04
N ILE A 5 -5.52 10.04 -17.40
CA ILE A 5 -5.88 9.20 -16.26
C ILE A 5 -6.33 10.16 -15.14
N LYS A 6 -7.64 10.33 -15.01
CA LYS A 6 -8.25 11.12 -13.94
C LYS A 6 -8.24 10.26 -12.68
N VAL A 7 -7.18 10.39 -11.90
CA VAL A 7 -7.11 9.84 -10.54
C VAL A 7 -8.25 10.44 -9.72
N LYS A 8 -9.13 9.60 -9.18
CA LYS A 8 -10.25 10.05 -8.35
C LYS A 8 -9.88 9.93 -6.89
N PHE A 9 -9.89 11.06 -6.18
CA PHE A 9 -9.85 11.07 -4.73
C PHE A 9 -11.26 11.16 -4.17
N ARG A 10 -11.54 10.41 -3.09
CA ARG A 10 -12.79 10.52 -2.32
C ARG A 10 -12.51 10.27 -0.85
N ILE A 11 -13.35 10.85 0.00
CA ILE A 11 -13.42 10.54 1.43
C ILE A 11 -14.75 9.80 1.65
N ASP A 12 -14.73 8.73 2.43
CA ASP A 12 -15.95 7.99 2.80
C ASP A 12 -16.54 8.47 4.14
N GLU A 13 -17.58 7.77 4.61
CA GLU A 13 -18.27 8.10 5.86
C GLU A 13 -17.37 7.95 7.10
N ASP A 14 -16.33 7.13 7.01
CA ASP A 14 -15.35 6.87 8.07
C ASP A 14 -14.16 7.85 8.05
N ASN A 15 -14.24 8.93 7.24
CA ASN A 15 -13.15 9.89 7.01
C ASN A 15 -11.88 9.27 6.40
N VAL A 16 -12.02 8.16 5.69
CA VAL A 16 -10.90 7.48 5.06
C VAL A 16 -10.68 8.04 3.66
N LEU A 17 -9.45 8.45 3.37
CA LEU A 17 -9.07 8.95 2.05
C LEU A 17 -8.80 7.78 1.11
N TRP A 18 -9.47 7.78 -0.04
CA TRP A 18 -9.29 6.81 -1.11
C TRP A 18 -8.67 7.47 -2.34
N LYS A 19 -7.75 6.75 -2.98
CA LYS A 19 -7.22 7.05 -4.32
C LYS A 19 -7.63 5.91 -5.26
N ASP A 20 -8.54 6.20 -6.17
CA ASP A 20 -9.22 5.23 -7.02
C ASP A 20 -9.94 4.14 -6.20
N THR A 21 -9.35 2.95 -6.06
CA THR A 21 -9.87 1.83 -5.24
C THR A 21 -8.99 1.51 -4.04
N ARG A 22 -8.00 2.36 -3.75
CA ARG A 22 -6.97 2.10 -2.74
C ARG A 22 -7.10 3.06 -1.56
N LEU A 23 -6.93 2.53 -0.38
CA LEU A 23 -6.84 3.26 0.88
C LEU A 23 -5.54 4.07 0.92
N VAL A 24 -5.65 5.37 1.20
CA VAL A 24 -4.48 6.22 1.40
C VAL A 24 -4.02 6.10 2.85
N VAL A 25 -2.85 5.50 3.05
CA VAL A 25 -2.29 5.33 4.39
C VAL A 25 -1.59 6.64 4.81
N PRO A 26 -1.92 7.21 5.97
CA PRO A 26 -1.29 8.42 6.46
C PRO A 26 0.22 8.24 6.71
N ASN A 27 0.91 9.35 6.99
CA ASN A 27 2.32 9.31 7.38
C ASN A 27 2.50 8.92 8.85
N ASP A 28 1.95 7.76 9.21
CA ASP A 28 2.09 7.13 10.51
C ASP A 28 3.01 5.90 10.36
N ALA A 29 4.15 5.93 11.06
CA ALA A 29 5.17 4.90 10.95
C ALA A 29 4.67 3.54 11.47
N SER A 30 3.99 3.56 12.63
CA SER A 30 3.46 2.36 13.28
C SER A 30 2.41 1.67 12.41
N LEU A 31 1.53 2.45 11.78
CA LEU A 31 0.51 1.91 10.87
C LEU A 31 1.13 1.28 9.63
N ARG A 32 2.12 1.95 9.02
CA ARG A 32 2.84 1.41 7.85
C ARG A 32 3.60 0.15 8.21
N GLU A 33 4.30 0.13 9.33
CA GLU A 33 5.04 -1.04 9.82
C GLU A 33 4.12 -2.23 10.12
N ALA A 34 2.95 -1.99 10.72
CA ALA A 34 1.95 -3.03 10.95
C ALA A 34 1.47 -3.66 9.63
N LEU A 35 1.18 -2.85 8.61
CA LEU A 35 0.80 -3.34 7.28
C LEU A 35 1.93 -4.14 6.62
N LEU A 36 3.18 -3.68 6.73
CA LEU A 36 4.34 -4.38 6.20
C LEU A 36 4.53 -5.74 6.91
N THR A 37 4.40 -5.76 8.24
CA THR A 37 4.52 -6.97 9.06
C THR A 37 3.44 -8.00 8.73
N GLU A 38 2.19 -7.57 8.60
CA GLU A 38 1.07 -8.44 8.22
C GLU A 38 1.29 -9.06 6.82
N ALA A 39 1.70 -8.25 5.84
CA ALA A 39 1.98 -8.72 4.49
C ALA A 39 3.18 -9.70 4.43
N HIS A 40 4.17 -9.52 5.31
CA HIS A 40 5.32 -10.41 5.41
C HIS A 40 5.00 -11.73 6.13
N SER A 41 4.13 -11.67 7.15
CA SER A 41 3.79 -12.81 8.02
C SER A 41 2.72 -13.73 7.44
N SER A 42 2.16 -13.40 6.26
CA SER A 42 1.15 -14.21 5.61
C SER A 42 1.64 -15.66 5.39
N PRO A 43 0.91 -16.69 5.87
CA PRO A 43 1.34 -18.09 5.76
C PRO A 43 1.43 -18.61 4.31
N PHE A 44 0.92 -17.85 3.35
CA PHE A 44 1.04 -18.13 1.90
C PHE A 44 2.33 -17.59 1.29
N SER A 45 3.24 -17.11 2.12
CA SER A 45 4.45 -16.45 1.70
C SER A 45 5.65 -17.38 1.81
N VAL A 46 5.82 -18.22 0.79
CA VAL A 46 7.10 -18.91 0.57
C VAL A 46 8.10 -17.83 0.12
N HIS A 47 8.75 -17.20 1.10
CA HIS A 47 9.60 -16.01 0.96
C HIS A 47 9.01 -14.89 0.09
N PRO A 48 8.22 -13.96 0.66
CA PRO A 48 7.83 -12.76 -0.07
C PRO A 48 9.06 -11.91 -0.31
N GLY A 49 9.62 -11.97 -1.52
CA GLY A 49 10.50 -10.91 -1.99
C GLY A 49 9.78 -9.56 -2.00
N SER A 50 10.55 -8.47 -1.97
CA SER A 50 10.05 -7.10 -2.00
C SER A 50 9.05 -6.83 -3.14
N THR A 51 9.23 -7.49 -4.29
CA THR A 51 8.31 -7.41 -5.43
C THR A 51 6.92 -7.95 -5.10
N LYS A 52 6.83 -9.14 -4.47
CA LYS A 52 5.55 -9.77 -4.13
C LYS A 52 4.83 -8.93 -3.07
N MET A 53 5.55 -8.55 -2.02
CA MET A 53 5.01 -7.74 -0.94
C MET A 53 4.48 -6.38 -1.43
N TYR A 54 5.22 -5.70 -2.31
CA TYR A 54 4.73 -4.46 -2.93
C TYR A 54 3.48 -4.70 -3.79
N HIS A 55 3.44 -5.80 -4.54
CA HIS A 55 2.27 -6.14 -5.36
C HIS A 55 1.02 -6.42 -4.53
N ASP A 56 1.17 -7.16 -3.44
CA ASP A 56 0.06 -7.51 -2.54
C ASP A 56 -0.46 -6.25 -1.84
N LEU A 57 0.44 -5.46 -1.23
CA LEU A 57 0.05 -4.23 -0.54
C LEU A 57 -0.56 -3.20 -1.50
N LYS A 58 0.01 -3.02 -2.70
CA LYS A 58 -0.49 -1.98 -3.61
C LYS A 58 -1.91 -2.27 -4.07
N GLN A 59 -2.43 -3.51 -4.03
CA GLN A 59 -3.80 -3.77 -4.45
C GLN A 59 -4.82 -3.00 -3.62
N HIS A 60 -4.54 -2.83 -2.33
CA HIS A 60 -5.47 -2.25 -1.36
C HIS A 60 -5.00 -0.90 -0.81
N PHE A 61 -3.69 -0.64 -0.77
CA PHE A 61 -3.12 0.51 -0.10
C PHE A 61 -2.28 1.39 -1.04
N CYS A 62 -2.17 2.67 -0.69
CA CYS A 62 -1.27 3.63 -1.34
C CYS A 62 -0.74 4.63 -0.32
N TRP A 63 0.57 4.89 -0.32
CA TRP A 63 1.16 6.00 0.43
C TRP A 63 2.43 6.51 -0.23
N SER A 64 2.86 7.70 0.19
CA SER A 64 4.11 8.29 -0.27
C SER A 64 5.31 7.48 0.23
N GLY A 65 6.13 6.99 -0.70
CA GLY A 65 7.33 6.21 -0.37
C GLY A 65 7.14 4.70 -0.24
N MET A 66 5.93 4.17 -0.50
CA MET A 66 5.59 2.75 -0.35
C MET A 66 6.62 1.75 -0.90
N LYS A 67 7.14 1.97 -2.11
CA LYS A 67 8.18 1.09 -2.69
C LYS A 67 9.46 1.07 -1.87
N ARG A 68 9.88 2.22 -1.35
CA ARG A 68 11.08 2.36 -0.53
C ARG A 68 10.87 1.67 0.81
N ASP A 69 9.72 1.87 1.44
CA ASP A 69 9.40 1.26 2.73
C ASP A 69 9.39 -0.28 2.62
N VAL A 70 8.81 -0.84 1.55
CA VAL A 70 8.86 -2.28 1.27
C VAL A 70 10.29 -2.76 1.01
N ALA A 71 11.09 -2.01 0.24
CA ALA A 71 12.48 -2.38 -0.02
C ALA A 71 13.31 -2.40 1.27
N THR A 72 13.14 -1.40 2.15
CA THR A 72 13.83 -1.33 3.44
C THR A 72 13.38 -2.43 4.40
N PHE A 73 12.11 -2.83 4.38
CA PHE A 73 11.58 -3.86 5.28
C PHE A 73 12.01 -5.29 4.92
N VAL A 74 12.15 -5.59 3.63
CA VAL A 74 12.50 -6.94 3.13
C VAL A 74 14.01 -7.13 2.94
N SER A 75 14.79 -6.04 2.96
CA SER A 75 16.28 -6.11 2.92
C SER A 75 16.84 -6.71 4.20
#